data_AF-X0S6U0-F1
#
_entry.id   AF-X0S6U0-F1
#
_cell.length_a   1.000
_cell.length_b   1.000
_cell.length_c   1.000
_cell.angle_alpha   90.00
_cell.angle_beta   90.00
_cell.angle_gamma   90.00
#
_symmetry.space_group_name_H-M   'P 1'
#
loop_
_entity.id
_entity.type
_entity.pdbx_description
1 polymer ?
#
loop_
_entity_poly.entity_id
_entity_poly.type
_entity_poly.pdbx_seq_one_letter_code
_entity_poly.pdbx_strand_id
1 'polypeptide(L)'
;INVITKCSFKDAISSIEKGIAFIEGYYPLGLIKSVLSKKVSPFEAYEIALDNPNKQFVPNYGKFLKAFRKFLFNFINKEKEFIYETLKTNPEKNTDQFIILLNLSTELAGLELPYTEIIDALLYEVSSLDEFRTKLTSRVHSTIKKLLKEREVGSTIIFDLKKMRHTPFVKYSNEILKIRKKEFEHSQVYRFTEQDTKKYDMSELVNTYYGNQFFKILNLDLNKPISQDFFNKISNYSAKLNLKINVCEEKI
;
A
#
# COMPACT_ATOMS: atom_id res chain seq x y z
N ILE A 1 -1.46 -23.59 43.32
CA ILE A 1 -1.05 -22.99 42.03
C ILE A 1 -0.66 -24.15 41.12
N ASN A 2 -1.49 -24.52 40.14
CA ASN A 2 -1.14 -25.57 39.18
C ASN A 2 -0.14 -24.99 38.18
N VAL A 3 1.14 -25.23 38.43
CA VAL A 3 2.23 -24.79 37.54
C VAL A 3 2.28 -25.75 36.37
N ILE A 4 1.81 -25.30 35.20
CA ILE A 4 1.86 -26.08 33.96
C ILE A 4 3.34 -26.15 33.52
N THR A 5 3.98 -27.30 33.69
CA THR A 5 5.42 -27.47 33.49
C THR A 5 5.84 -27.62 32.02
N LYS A 6 4.91 -27.97 31.11
CA LYS A 6 5.09 -27.93 29.65
C LYS A 6 3.76 -27.68 28.94
N CYS A 7 3.54 -26.47 28.42
CA CYS A 7 2.41 -26.16 27.53
C CYS A 7 2.89 -25.50 26.24
N SER A 8 2.15 -25.70 25.16
CA SER A 8 2.37 -24.93 23.95
C SER A 8 1.88 -23.49 24.15
N PHE A 9 2.42 -22.52 23.39
CA PHE A 9 1.91 -21.14 23.43
C PHE A 9 0.43 -21.05 23.06
N LYS A 10 -0.05 -21.94 22.20
CA LYS A 10 -1.47 -22.01 21.84
C LYS A 10 -2.31 -22.38 23.07
N ASP A 11 -1.87 -23.35 23.86
CA ASP A 11 -2.59 -23.80 25.04
C ASP A 11 -2.49 -22.79 26.18
N ALA A 12 -1.34 -22.13 26.33
CA ALA A 12 -1.15 -21.03 27.28
C ALA A 12 -2.11 -19.86 26.97
N ILE A 13 -2.16 -19.42 25.70
CA ILE A 13 -3.09 -18.37 25.26
C ILE A 13 -4.54 -18.80 25.50
N SER A 14 -4.92 -20.01 25.07
CA SER A 14 -6.29 -20.51 25.27
C SER A 14 -6.67 -20.65 26.75
N SER A 15 -5.72 -20.92 27.63
CA SER A 15 -5.94 -20.98 29.08
C SER A 15 -6.25 -19.59 29.64
N ILE A 16 -5.51 -18.56 29.21
CA ILE A 16 -5.74 -17.17 29.60
C ILE A 16 -7.09 -16.67 29.05
N GLU A 17 -7.44 -17.04 27.82
CA GLU A 17 -8.78 -16.77 27.24
C GLU A 17 -9.91 -17.33 28.12
N LYS A 18 -9.67 -18.47 28.78
CA LYS A 18 -10.63 -19.10 29.71
C LYS A 18 -10.57 -18.55 31.14
N GLY A 19 -9.80 -17.49 31.38
CA GLY A 19 -9.71 -16.81 32.68
C GLY A 19 -8.67 -17.38 33.64
N ILE A 20 -7.79 -18.29 33.19
CA ILE A 20 -6.70 -18.81 34.02
C ILE A 20 -5.64 -17.71 34.20
N ALA A 21 -5.31 -17.40 35.45
CA ALA A 21 -4.24 -16.47 35.78
C ALA A 21 -2.88 -17.07 35.39
N PHE A 22 -2.04 -16.26 34.77
CA PHE A 22 -0.67 -16.63 34.41
C PHE A 22 0.30 -15.65 35.06
N ILE A 23 1.49 -16.12 35.42
CA ILE A 23 2.56 -15.26 35.96
C ILE A 23 3.34 -14.72 34.76
N GLU A 24 3.43 -13.40 34.65
CA GLU A 24 4.19 -12.76 33.58
C GLU A 24 5.64 -13.23 33.61
N GLY A 25 6.10 -13.79 32.49
CA GLY A 25 7.47 -14.24 32.32
C GLY A 25 8.14 -13.48 31.17
N TYR A 26 9.00 -14.15 30.43
CA TYR A 26 9.65 -13.57 29.25
C TYR A 26 8.69 -13.28 28.08
N TYR A 27 7.50 -13.88 28.07
CA TYR A 27 6.48 -13.66 27.04
C TYR A 27 5.42 -12.71 27.56
N PRO A 28 4.98 -11.71 26.76
CA PRO A 28 4.03 -10.69 27.16
C PRO A 28 2.58 -11.22 27.17
N LEU A 29 2.32 -12.25 27.99
CA LEU A 29 1.03 -12.92 28.09
C LEU A 29 -0.06 -12.01 28.70
N GLY A 30 0.33 -11.00 29.47
CA GLY A 30 -0.57 -9.97 29.98
C GLY A 30 -1.30 -9.21 28.87
N LEU A 31 -0.71 -9.10 27.68
CA LEU A 31 -1.36 -8.47 26.51
C LEU A 31 -2.65 -9.19 26.11
N ILE A 32 -2.72 -10.51 26.28
CA ILE A 32 -3.93 -11.30 25.97
C ILE A 32 -5.09 -10.83 26.85
N LYS A 33 -4.84 -10.66 28.15
CA LYS A 33 -5.84 -10.17 29.10
C LYS A 33 -6.23 -8.72 28.81
N SER A 34 -5.28 -7.86 28.45
CA SER A 34 -5.54 -6.48 28.07
C SER A 34 -6.43 -6.37 26.82
N VAL A 35 -6.20 -7.21 25.81
CA VAL A 35 -7.04 -7.30 24.61
C VAL A 35 -8.44 -7.83 24.95
N LEU A 36 -8.53 -8.93 25.71
CA LEU A 36 -9.83 -9.51 26.12
C LEU A 36 -10.68 -8.54 26.94
N SER A 37 -10.03 -7.74 27.79
CA SER A 37 -10.69 -6.69 28.59
C SER A 37 -10.86 -5.35 27.86
N LYS A 38 -10.55 -5.30 26.55
CA LYS A 38 -10.71 -4.13 25.68
C LYS A 38 -9.94 -2.88 26.14
N LYS A 39 -8.87 -3.07 26.92
CA LYS A 39 -7.99 -1.99 27.39
C LYS A 39 -6.96 -1.57 26.35
N VAL A 40 -6.56 -2.50 25.49
CA VAL A 40 -5.56 -2.32 24.44
C VAL A 40 -6.14 -2.90 23.16
N SER A 41 -5.98 -2.19 22.04
CA SER A 41 -6.46 -2.70 20.74
C SER A 41 -5.62 -3.90 20.30
N PRO A 42 -6.16 -4.83 19.50
CA PRO A 42 -5.39 -5.96 18.99
C PRO A 42 -4.23 -5.53 18.09
N PHE A 43 -4.32 -4.38 17.40
CA PHE A 43 -3.24 -3.83 16.58
C PHE A 43 -2.10 -3.29 17.45
N GLU A 44 -2.42 -2.47 18.45
CA GLU A 44 -1.45 -1.95 19.42
C GLU A 44 -0.77 -3.08 20.21
N ALA A 45 -1.54 -4.08 20.66
CA ALA A 45 -0.99 -5.24 21.35
C ALA A 45 0.00 -6.02 20.46
N TYR A 46 -0.27 -6.08 19.15
CA TYR A 46 0.64 -6.71 18.21
C TYR A 46 1.94 -5.92 18.03
N GLU A 47 1.87 -4.60 17.94
CA GLU A 47 3.05 -3.73 17.87
C GLU A 47 3.93 -3.86 19.13
N ILE A 48 3.32 -3.78 20.32
CA ILE A 48 4.04 -3.96 21.59
C ILE A 48 4.76 -5.32 21.63
N ALA A 49 4.09 -6.39 21.18
CA ALA A 49 4.70 -7.72 21.14
C ALA A 49 5.81 -7.81 20.08
N LEU A 50 5.65 -7.17 18.92
CA LEU A 50 6.61 -7.19 17.83
C LEU A 50 7.88 -6.40 18.20
N ASP A 51 7.72 -5.27 18.88
CA ASP A 51 8.80 -4.33 19.23
C ASP A 51 9.42 -4.58 20.60
N ASN A 52 9.04 -5.68 21.26
CA ASN A 52 9.62 -6.08 22.53
C ASN A 52 11.17 -6.14 22.43
N PRO A 53 11.91 -5.32 23.20
CA PRO A 53 13.36 -5.22 23.09
C PRO A 53 14.07 -6.53 23.46
N ASN A 54 13.44 -7.35 24.29
CA ASN A 54 14.00 -8.61 24.76
C ASN A 54 13.75 -9.77 23.80
N LYS A 55 12.98 -9.60 22.71
CA LYS A 55 12.53 -10.68 21.82
C LYS A 55 13.67 -11.57 21.26
N GLN A 56 14.87 -11.02 21.11
CA GLN A 56 16.04 -11.74 20.62
C GLN A 56 16.62 -12.72 21.67
N PHE A 57 16.41 -12.42 22.95
CA PHE A 57 16.92 -13.21 24.08
C PHE A 57 15.88 -14.21 24.61
N VAL A 58 14.64 -14.13 24.14
CA VAL A 58 13.57 -15.06 24.53
C VAL A 58 13.54 -16.25 23.57
N PRO A 59 13.76 -17.49 24.06
CA PRO A 59 13.71 -18.68 23.22
C PRO A 59 12.36 -18.80 22.51
N ASN A 60 12.34 -19.25 21.26
CA ASN A 60 11.09 -19.51 20.52
C ASN A 60 10.09 -18.33 20.44
N TYR A 61 10.52 -17.07 20.64
CA TYR A 61 9.62 -15.90 20.60
C TYR A 61 8.85 -15.78 19.27
N GLY A 62 9.45 -16.18 18.14
CA GLY A 62 8.76 -16.24 16.85
C GLY A 62 7.57 -17.21 16.83
N LYS A 63 7.65 -18.34 17.56
CA LYS A 63 6.51 -19.28 17.72
C LYS A 63 5.42 -18.66 18.59
N PHE A 64 5.80 -17.94 19.64
CA PHE A 64 4.87 -17.15 20.45
C PHE A 64 4.14 -16.11 19.58
N LEU A 65 4.88 -15.27 18.84
CA LEU A 65 4.30 -14.26 17.96
C LEU A 65 3.31 -14.86 16.96
N LYS A 66 3.62 -16.02 16.37
CA LYS A 66 2.70 -16.71 15.46
C LYS A 66 1.39 -17.13 16.15
N ALA A 67 1.48 -17.67 17.37
CA ALA A 67 0.31 -18.04 18.15
C ALA A 67 -0.50 -16.81 18.60
N PHE A 68 0.19 -15.75 19.01
CA PHE A 68 -0.41 -14.48 19.41
C PHE A 68 -1.13 -13.80 18.25
N ARG A 69 -0.53 -13.70 17.06
CA ARG A 69 -1.19 -13.21 15.85
C ARG A 69 -2.48 -13.98 15.55
N LYS A 70 -2.48 -15.31 15.73
CA LYS A 70 -3.69 -16.13 15.53
C LYS A 70 -4.79 -15.79 16.54
N PHE A 71 -4.43 -15.57 17.81
CA PHE A 71 -5.37 -15.09 18.82
C PHE A 71 -5.95 -13.73 18.45
N LEU A 72 -5.11 -12.75 18.11
CA LEU A 72 -5.55 -11.41 17.74
C LEU A 72 -6.48 -11.44 16.53
N PHE A 73 -6.16 -12.23 15.51
CA PHE A 73 -7.02 -12.41 14.34
C PHE A 73 -8.40 -12.99 14.71
N ASN A 74 -8.43 -14.00 15.58
CA ASN A 74 -9.69 -14.56 16.08
C ASN A 74 -10.49 -13.52 16.88
N PHE A 75 -9.83 -12.73 17.71
CA PHE A 75 -10.46 -11.66 18.48
C PHE A 75 -11.04 -10.57 17.57
N ILE A 76 -10.27 -10.08 16.60
CA ILE A 76 -10.72 -9.11 15.60
C ILE A 76 -11.97 -9.62 14.87
N ASN A 77 -11.97 -10.88 14.44
CA ASN A 77 -13.12 -11.46 13.74
C ASN A 77 -14.37 -11.57 14.61
N LYS A 78 -14.22 -11.78 15.92
CA LYS A 78 -15.33 -11.85 16.87
C LYS A 78 -15.86 -10.48 17.25
N GLU A 79 -14.99 -9.49 17.39
CA GLU A 79 -15.28 -8.18 17.97
C GLU A 79 -15.19 -7.04 16.92
N LYS A 80 -15.48 -7.33 15.64
CA LYS A 80 -15.27 -6.42 14.50
C LYS A 80 -15.81 -5.01 14.72
N GLU A 81 -17.03 -4.88 15.23
CA GLU A 81 -17.67 -3.57 15.46
C GLU A 81 -16.95 -2.78 16.56
N PHE A 82 -16.56 -3.45 17.66
CA PHE A 82 -15.78 -2.79 18.70
C PHE A 82 -14.43 -2.30 18.16
N ILE A 83 -13.76 -3.11 17.33
CA ILE A 83 -12.51 -2.70 16.68
C ILE A 83 -12.76 -1.50 15.76
N TYR A 84 -13.82 -1.55 14.94
CA TYR A 84 -14.20 -0.45 14.07
C TYR A 84 -14.36 0.86 14.83
N GLU A 85 -15.14 0.88 15.92
CA GLU A 85 -15.30 2.07 16.77
C GLU A 85 -13.99 2.56 17.37
N THR A 86 -13.11 1.64 17.79
CA THR A 86 -11.79 2.00 18.32
C THR A 86 -10.94 2.70 17.25
N LEU A 87 -10.95 2.19 16.00
CA LEU A 87 -10.17 2.75 14.91
C LEU A 87 -10.61 4.17 14.51
N LYS A 88 -11.92 4.48 14.64
CA LYS A 88 -12.49 5.81 14.34
C LYS A 88 -11.90 6.95 15.15
N THR A 89 -11.31 6.66 16.31
CA THR A 89 -10.75 7.68 17.20
C THR A 89 -9.54 8.41 16.60
N ASN A 90 -8.83 7.78 15.66
CA ASN A 90 -7.72 8.41 14.94
C ASN A 90 -7.60 7.85 13.51
N PRO A 91 -8.46 8.29 12.57
CA PRO A 91 -8.54 7.71 11.24
C PRO A 91 -7.23 7.80 10.46
N GLU A 92 -6.55 8.94 10.56
CA GLU A 92 -5.29 9.20 9.83
C GLU A 92 -4.21 8.18 10.15
N LYS A 93 -4.03 7.84 11.43
CA LYS A 93 -3.03 6.85 11.86
C LYS A 93 -3.49 5.40 11.66
N ASN A 94 -4.79 5.18 11.52
CA ASN A 94 -5.40 3.85 11.50
C ASN A 94 -5.83 3.39 10.10
N THR A 95 -5.54 4.15 9.04
CA THR A 95 -5.86 3.84 7.63
C THR A 95 -5.54 2.38 7.26
N ASP A 96 -4.32 1.92 7.53
CA ASP A 96 -3.91 0.54 7.22
C ASP A 96 -4.68 -0.49 8.05
N GLN A 97 -5.01 -0.16 9.30
CA GLN A 97 -5.76 -1.02 10.19
C GLN A 97 -7.22 -1.18 9.73
N PHE A 98 -7.84 -0.11 9.19
CA PHE A 98 -9.15 -0.20 8.52
C PHE A 98 -9.10 -1.13 7.31
N ILE A 99 -8.10 -0.99 6.45
CA ILE A 99 -7.92 -1.85 5.27
C ILE A 99 -7.78 -3.32 5.69
N ILE A 100 -7.02 -3.59 6.76
CA ILE A 100 -6.87 -4.94 7.32
C ILE A 100 -8.18 -5.46 7.92
N LEU A 101 -8.88 -4.65 8.73
CA LEU A 101 -10.16 -5.01 9.36
C LEU A 101 -11.22 -5.42 8.31
N LEU A 102 -11.23 -4.70 7.19
CA LEU A 102 -12.15 -4.93 6.07
C LEU A 102 -11.70 -6.06 5.15
N ASN A 103 -10.54 -6.66 5.41
CA ASN A 103 -9.89 -7.69 4.58
C ASN A 103 -9.65 -7.21 3.13
N LEU A 104 -9.30 -5.94 2.95
CA LEU A 104 -9.14 -5.30 1.63
C LEU A 104 -7.68 -5.22 1.17
N SER A 105 -6.70 -5.60 1.98
CA SER A 105 -5.27 -5.46 1.64
C SER A 105 -4.91 -6.15 0.30
N THR A 106 -5.49 -7.33 0.04
CA THR A 106 -5.30 -8.03 -1.24
C THR A 106 -6.15 -7.43 -2.35
N GLU A 107 -7.39 -7.03 -2.06
CA GLU A 107 -8.32 -6.47 -3.06
C GLU A 107 -7.83 -5.11 -3.60
N LEU A 108 -7.15 -4.32 -2.77
CA LEU A 108 -6.62 -2.99 -3.11
C LEU A 108 -5.16 -3.02 -3.57
N ALA A 109 -4.56 -4.21 -3.71
CA ALA A 109 -3.15 -4.35 -4.04
C ALA A 109 -2.78 -3.65 -5.37
N GLY A 110 -1.76 -2.79 -5.31
CA GLY A 110 -1.27 -2.06 -6.47
C GLY A 110 -2.02 -0.76 -6.79
N LEU A 111 -2.86 -0.28 -5.86
CA LEU A 111 -3.47 1.03 -5.93
C LEU A 111 -2.83 1.92 -4.87
N GLU A 112 -2.20 3.01 -5.29
CA GLU A 112 -1.62 4.03 -4.41
C GLU A 112 -2.57 5.24 -4.34
N LEU A 113 -3.75 5.01 -3.77
CA LEU A 113 -4.79 6.04 -3.62
C LEU A 113 -4.66 6.78 -2.28
N PRO A 114 -5.20 8.01 -2.18
CA PRO A 114 -5.31 8.77 -0.93
C PRO A 114 -6.32 8.11 0.03
N TYR A 115 -5.94 6.95 0.60
CA TYR A 115 -6.83 6.14 1.42
C TYR A 115 -7.22 6.84 2.72
N THR A 116 -6.32 7.61 3.30
CA THR A 116 -6.58 8.40 4.51
C THR A 116 -7.76 9.35 4.28
N GLU A 117 -7.71 10.13 3.21
CA GLU A 117 -8.73 11.11 2.85
C GLU A 117 -10.06 10.43 2.47
N ILE A 118 -9.97 9.31 1.74
CA ILE A 118 -11.15 8.51 1.37
C ILE A 118 -11.85 7.95 2.62
N ILE A 119 -11.08 7.39 3.57
CA ILE A 119 -11.60 6.79 4.80
C ILE A 119 -12.19 7.86 5.69
N ASP A 120 -11.47 8.95 5.94
CA ASP A 120 -11.93 10.03 6.81
C ASP A 120 -13.27 10.59 6.33
N ALA A 121 -13.38 10.88 5.02
CA ALA A 121 -14.64 11.35 4.43
C ALA A 121 -15.81 10.36 4.63
N LEU A 122 -15.55 9.06 4.52
CA LEU A 122 -16.58 8.03 4.65
C LEU A 122 -17.01 7.78 6.10
N LEU A 123 -16.14 8.02 7.08
CA LEU A 123 -16.46 7.82 8.50
C LEU A 123 -17.57 8.76 8.99
N TYR A 124 -17.69 9.95 8.41
CA TYR A 124 -18.80 10.88 8.69
C TYR A 124 -20.15 10.42 8.11
N GLU A 125 -20.13 9.55 7.09
CA GLU A 125 -21.32 9.13 6.34
C GLU A 125 -21.87 7.76 6.76
N VAL A 126 -21.10 6.98 7.54
CA VAL A 126 -21.39 5.55 7.75
C VAL A 126 -21.18 5.11 9.20
N SER A 127 -22.22 4.52 9.76
CA SER A 127 -22.22 4.01 11.13
C SER A 127 -21.77 2.55 11.24
N SER A 128 -22.08 1.66 10.28
CA SER A 128 -21.78 0.22 10.37
C SER A 128 -20.58 -0.22 9.53
N LEU A 129 -19.89 -1.29 9.95
CA LEU A 129 -18.70 -1.79 9.25
C LEU A 129 -19.00 -2.35 7.84
N ASP A 130 -20.15 -3.01 7.66
CA ASP A 130 -20.52 -3.63 6.38
C ASP A 130 -20.86 -2.57 5.32
N GLU A 131 -21.64 -1.56 5.71
CA GLU A 131 -21.90 -0.40 4.86
C GLU A 131 -20.59 0.33 4.52
N PHE A 132 -19.67 0.43 5.50
CA PHE A 132 -18.39 1.11 5.30
C PHE A 132 -17.53 0.39 4.26
N ARG A 133 -17.44 -0.94 4.34
CA ARG A 133 -16.76 -1.76 3.32
C ARG A 133 -17.30 -1.50 1.92
N THR A 134 -18.63 -1.47 1.80
CA THR A 134 -19.32 -1.32 0.51
C THR A 134 -19.12 0.08 -0.07
N LYS A 135 -19.24 1.13 0.76
CA LYS A 135 -19.00 2.51 0.31
C LYS A 135 -17.54 2.78 0.00
N LEU A 136 -16.60 2.25 0.78
CA LEU A 136 -15.16 2.36 0.51
C LEU A 136 -14.81 1.76 -0.86
N THR A 137 -15.24 0.53 -1.11
CA THR A 137 -15.01 -0.14 -2.39
C THR A 137 -15.62 0.65 -3.56
N SER A 138 -16.83 1.20 -3.37
CA SER A 138 -17.50 2.03 -4.37
C SER A 138 -16.77 3.35 -4.63
N ARG A 139 -16.26 4.00 -3.58
CA ARG A 139 -15.47 5.23 -3.65
C ARG A 139 -14.14 4.99 -4.36
N VAL A 140 -13.47 3.88 -4.10
CA VAL A 140 -12.27 3.48 -4.86
C VAL A 140 -12.59 3.33 -6.35
N HIS A 141 -13.69 2.65 -6.69
CA HIS A 141 -14.13 2.54 -8.08
C HIS A 141 -14.42 3.90 -8.73
N SER A 142 -15.09 4.81 -8.03
CA SER A 142 -15.40 6.14 -8.57
C SER A 142 -14.15 6.99 -8.74
N THR A 143 -13.22 6.96 -7.78
CA THR A 143 -11.92 7.64 -7.87
C THR A 143 -11.11 7.17 -9.07
N ILE A 144 -10.99 5.85 -9.28
CA ILE A 144 -10.29 5.31 -10.47
C ILE A 144 -10.96 5.80 -11.75
N LYS A 145 -12.30 5.67 -11.87
CA LYS A 145 -13.03 6.12 -13.06
C LYS A 145 -12.83 7.61 -13.34
N LYS A 146 -12.79 8.43 -12.29
CA LYS A 146 -12.54 9.88 -12.40
C LYS A 146 -11.15 10.14 -12.99
N LEU A 147 -10.11 9.53 -12.41
CA LEU A 147 -8.73 9.67 -12.89
C LEU A 147 -8.59 9.26 -14.37
N LEU A 148 -9.16 8.12 -14.75
CA LEU A 148 -9.09 7.63 -16.14
C LEU A 148 -9.88 8.49 -17.13
N LYS A 149 -10.92 9.19 -16.66
CA LYS A 149 -11.72 10.12 -17.46
C LYS A 149 -11.00 11.46 -17.65
N GLU A 150 -10.40 11.99 -16.58
CA GLU A 150 -9.70 13.28 -16.60
C GLU A 150 -8.40 13.21 -17.42
N ARG A 151 -7.72 12.05 -17.39
CA ARG A 151 -6.50 11.80 -18.19
C ARG A 151 -5.42 12.86 -17.97
N GLU A 152 -5.32 13.36 -16.74
CA GLU A 152 -4.21 14.21 -16.34
C GLU A 152 -2.89 13.45 -16.54
N VAL A 153 -1.90 14.11 -17.14
CA VAL A 153 -0.61 13.49 -17.46
C VAL A 153 0.04 12.95 -16.20
N GLY A 154 0.43 11.68 -16.21
CA GLY A 154 1.09 11.04 -15.06
C GLY A 154 0.14 10.57 -13.96
N SER A 155 -1.16 10.89 -14.02
CA SER A 155 -2.17 10.44 -13.05
C SER A 155 -2.24 8.92 -12.91
N THR A 156 -1.83 8.19 -13.95
CA THR A 156 -1.82 6.72 -13.94
C THR A 156 -0.63 6.11 -13.20
N ILE A 157 0.34 6.90 -12.70
CA ILE A 157 1.54 6.39 -12.02
C ILE A 157 1.19 5.57 -10.77
N ILE A 158 0.10 5.93 -10.09
CA ILE A 158 -0.39 5.29 -8.86
C ILE A 158 -0.90 3.85 -9.04
N PHE A 159 -0.93 3.33 -10.28
CA PHE A 159 -1.44 1.99 -10.59
C PHE A 159 -0.30 1.00 -10.86
N ASP A 160 -0.02 0.09 -9.94
CA ASP A 160 0.85 -1.07 -10.19
C ASP A 160 0.03 -2.21 -10.80
N LEU A 161 -0.02 -2.25 -12.14
CA LEU A 161 -0.77 -3.25 -12.90
C LEU A 161 -0.33 -4.70 -12.60
N LYS A 162 0.92 -4.92 -12.17
CA LYS A 162 1.40 -6.26 -11.82
C LYS A 162 0.75 -6.74 -10.53
N LYS A 163 0.69 -5.87 -9.53
CA LYS A 163 0.01 -6.15 -8.24
C LYS A 163 -1.51 -6.21 -8.40
N MET A 164 -2.09 -5.42 -9.31
CA MET A 164 -3.52 -5.41 -9.58
C MET A 164 -4.06 -6.68 -10.27
N ARG A 165 -3.20 -7.55 -10.82
CA ARG A 165 -3.59 -8.69 -11.68
C ARG A 165 -4.69 -9.58 -11.09
N HIS A 166 -4.70 -9.75 -9.78
CA HIS A 166 -5.65 -10.61 -9.06
C HIS A 166 -6.66 -9.82 -8.21
N THR A 167 -6.86 -8.55 -8.54
CA THR A 167 -7.79 -7.66 -7.83
C THR A 167 -9.07 -7.41 -8.64
N PRO A 168 -10.16 -6.98 -7.99
CA PRO A 168 -11.37 -6.52 -8.70
C PRO A 168 -11.14 -5.33 -9.63
N PHE A 169 -10.01 -4.62 -9.47
CA PHE A 169 -9.65 -3.43 -10.23
C PHE A 169 -8.84 -3.75 -11.50
N VAL A 170 -8.48 -5.02 -11.73
CA VAL A 170 -7.77 -5.45 -12.96
C VAL A 170 -8.54 -5.08 -14.23
N LYS A 171 -9.87 -4.94 -14.16
CA LYS A 171 -10.73 -4.53 -15.28
C LYS A 171 -10.33 -3.18 -15.92
N TYR A 172 -9.65 -2.32 -15.17
CA TYR A 172 -9.16 -1.02 -15.65
C TYR A 172 -7.82 -1.09 -16.38
N SER A 173 -7.10 -2.21 -16.33
CA SER A 173 -5.71 -2.32 -16.80
C SER A 173 -5.54 -1.94 -18.27
N ASN A 174 -6.46 -2.35 -19.14
CA ASN A 174 -6.39 -2.05 -20.57
C ASN A 174 -6.56 -0.56 -20.85
N GLU A 175 -7.44 0.12 -20.10
CA GLU A 175 -7.63 1.56 -20.22
C GLU A 175 -6.40 2.32 -19.72
N ILE A 176 -5.86 1.92 -18.56
CA ILE A 176 -4.62 2.48 -18.00
C ILE A 176 -3.46 2.34 -19.00
N LEU A 177 -3.26 1.16 -19.60
CA LEU A 177 -2.22 0.94 -20.60
C LEU A 177 -2.38 1.83 -21.84
N LYS A 178 -3.63 2.01 -22.31
CA LYS A 178 -3.93 2.91 -23.43
C LYS A 178 -3.61 4.36 -23.09
N ILE A 179 -3.95 4.82 -21.90
CA ILE A 179 -3.65 6.18 -21.43
C ILE A 179 -2.13 6.37 -21.35
N ARG A 180 -1.41 5.49 -20.66
CA ARG A 180 0.06 5.55 -20.53
C ARG A 180 0.78 5.59 -21.87
N LYS A 181 0.33 4.78 -22.83
CA LYS A 181 0.87 4.78 -24.19
C LYS A 181 0.62 6.12 -24.87
N LYS A 182 -0.63 6.63 -24.82
CA LYS A 182 -0.97 7.92 -25.42
C LYS A 182 -0.18 9.07 -24.80
N GLU A 183 -0.12 9.15 -23.47
CA GLU A 183 0.67 10.16 -22.76
C GLU A 183 2.11 10.18 -23.28
N PHE A 184 2.78 9.02 -23.25
CA PHE A 184 4.15 8.90 -23.72
C PHE A 184 4.34 9.30 -25.19
N GLU A 185 3.44 8.88 -26.08
CA GLU A 185 3.55 9.13 -27.52
C GLU A 185 3.16 10.56 -27.94
N HIS A 186 2.42 11.30 -27.10
CA HIS A 186 2.06 12.69 -27.38
C HIS A 186 3.01 13.70 -26.72
N SER A 187 3.69 13.33 -25.63
CA SER A 187 4.65 14.21 -24.96
C SER A 187 5.76 14.66 -25.89
N GLN A 188 5.99 15.97 -25.94
CA GLN A 188 6.97 16.57 -26.85
C GLN A 188 8.38 16.41 -26.26
N VAL A 189 9.31 16.05 -27.14
CA VAL A 189 10.74 16.02 -26.86
C VAL A 189 11.43 16.98 -27.81
N TYR A 190 12.04 18.03 -27.28
CA TYR A 190 12.73 19.00 -28.12
C TYR A 190 14.19 18.63 -28.30
N ARG A 191 14.64 18.58 -29.55
CA ARG A 191 16.05 18.37 -29.90
C ARG A 191 16.70 19.71 -30.21
N PHE A 192 17.83 20.01 -29.57
CA PHE A 192 18.64 21.20 -29.82
C PHE A 192 20.13 20.87 -29.81
N THR A 193 20.96 21.84 -30.22
CA THR A 193 22.42 21.69 -30.24
C THR A 193 23.05 22.68 -29.28
N GLU A 194 23.87 22.20 -28.36
CA GLU A 194 24.62 23.03 -27.42
C GLU A 194 26.10 22.67 -27.53
N GLN A 195 26.96 23.65 -27.87
CA GLN A 195 28.41 23.45 -28.02
C GLN A 195 28.76 22.26 -28.95
N ASP A 196 28.16 22.23 -30.15
CA ASP A 196 28.29 21.14 -31.15
C ASP A 196 27.81 19.75 -30.69
N THR A 197 27.15 19.65 -29.53
CA THR A 197 26.56 18.40 -29.03
C THR A 197 25.04 18.43 -29.09
N LYS A 198 24.44 17.34 -29.60
CA LYS A 198 22.98 17.17 -29.61
C LYS A 198 22.48 16.86 -28.21
N LYS A 199 21.49 17.64 -27.76
CA LYS A 199 20.78 17.47 -26.49
C LYS A 199 19.28 17.41 -26.70
N TYR A 200 18.62 16.80 -25.72
CA TYR A 200 17.18 16.55 -25.76
C TYR A 200 16.53 17.04 -24.46
N ASP A 201 15.58 17.94 -24.59
CA ASP A 201 14.69 18.31 -23.50
C ASP A 201 13.53 17.31 -23.43
N MET A 202 13.44 16.61 -22.31
CA MET A 202 12.46 15.55 -22.03
C MET A 202 11.49 15.94 -20.92
N SER A 203 11.46 17.22 -20.53
CA SER A 203 10.75 17.69 -19.33
C SER A 203 9.27 17.30 -19.31
N GLU A 204 8.59 17.28 -20.47
CA GLU A 204 7.21 16.83 -20.57
C GLU A 204 7.09 15.30 -20.42
N LEU A 205 7.92 14.56 -21.15
CA LEU A 205 7.88 13.10 -21.20
C LEU A 205 8.16 12.48 -19.82
N VAL A 206 9.04 13.10 -19.02
CA VAL A 206 9.38 12.68 -17.65
C VAL A 206 8.16 12.58 -16.74
N ASN A 207 7.13 13.38 -16.95
CA ASN A 207 5.91 13.39 -16.16
C ASN A 207 4.96 12.22 -16.50
N THR A 208 5.19 11.53 -17.61
CA THR A 208 4.42 10.34 -17.99
C THR A 208 4.89 9.11 -17.22
N TYR A 209 4.05 8.07 -17.15
CA TYR A 209 4.44 6.81 -16.51
C TYR A 209 5.74 6.21 -17.09
N TYR A 210 5.80 6.02 -18.41
CA TYR A 210 6.95 5.37 -19.04
C TYR A 210 8.20 6.26 -19.00
N GLY A 211 8.06 7.58 -19.19
CA GLY A 211 9.18 8.50 -19.08
C GLY A 211 9.80 8.50 -17.68
N ASN A 212 8.96 8.58 -16.65
CA ASN A 212 9.41 8.48 -15.26
C ASN A 212 10.18 7.16 -14.99
N GLN A 213 9.69 6.03 -15.50
CA GLN A 213 10.35 4.74 -15.36
C GLN A 213 11.72 4.70 -16.06
N PHE A 214 11.83 5.24 -17.28
CA PHE A 214 13.11 5.27 -17.99
C PHE A 214 14.15 6.15 -17.28
N PHE A 215 13.73 7.32 -16.78
CA PHE A 215 14.61 8.21 -16.01
C PHE A 215 15.12 7.56 -14.72
N LYS A 216 14.25 6.85 -14.00
CA LYS A 216 14.63 6.08 -12.80
C LYS A 216 15.63 4.97 -13.13
N ILE A 217 15.38 4.18 -14.17
CA ILE A 217 16.26 3.07 -14.58
C ILE A 217 17.64 3.57 -15.02
N LEU A 218 17.68 4.71 -15.70
CA LEU A 218 18.93 5.31 -16.21
C LEU A 218 19.60 6.27 -15.22
N ASN A 219 19.00 6.49 -14.04
CA ASN A 219 19.47 7.42 -13.01
C ASN A 219 19.73 8.85 -13.55
N LEU A 220 18.75 9.39 -14.27
CA LEU A 220 18.82 10.70 -14.92
C LEU A 220 18.22 11.81 -14.07
N ASP A 221 18.79 13.01 -14.17
CA ASP A 221 18.24 14.23 -13.55
C ASP A 221 17.02 14.70 -14.35
N LEU A 222 15.90 14.91 -13.64
CA LEU A 222 14.60 15.23 -14.24
C LEU A 222 14.56 16.66 -14.83
N ASN A 223 15.45 17.55 -14.37
CA ASN A 223 15.44 18.96 -14.74
C ASN A 223 16.54 19.34 -15.75
N LYS A 224 17.24 18.35 -16.31
CA LYS A 224 18.34 18.59 -17.23
C LYS A 224 18.09 17.95 -18.59
N PRO A 225 18.45 18.66 -19.68
CA PRO A 225 18.53 18.04 -20.98
C PRO A 225 19.48 16.84 -20.96
N ILE A 226 19.13 15.81 -21.71
CA ILE A 226 19.92 14.58 -21.79
C ILE A 226 20.78 14.55 -23.07
N SER A 227 21.91 13.86 -23.01
CA SER A 227 22.78 13.67 -24.18
C SER A 227 22.19 12.67 -25.18
N GLN A 228 22.71 12.69 -26.41
CA GLN A 228 22.38 11.71 -27.46
C GLN A 228 22.47 10.26 -26.99
N ASP A 229 23.48 9.90 -26.19
CA ASP A 229 23.68 8.53 -25.73
C ASP A 229 22.55 8.04 -24.84
N PHE A 230 22.08 8.89 -23.92
CA PHE A 230 20.94 8.56 -23.07
C PHE A 230 19.63 8.56 -23.85
N PHE A 231 19.46 9.50 -24.79
CA PHE A 231 18.31 9.51 -25.69
C PHE A 231 18.22 8.21 -26.52
N ASN A 232 19.35 7.71 -27.02
CA ASN A 232 19.40 6.45 -27.77
C ASN A 232 19.01 5.26 -26.87
N LYS A 233 19.44 5.23 -25.60
CA LYS A 233 19.02 4.20 -24.64
C LYS A 233 17.52 4.23 -24.39
N ILE A 234 16.94 5.42 -24.17
CA ILE A 234 15.49 5.59 -24.01
C ILE A 234 14.76 5.12 -25.26
N SER A 235 15.21 5.54 -26.45
CA SER A 235 14.65 5.12 -27.74
C SER A 235 14.63 3.60 -27.91
N ASN A 236 15.72 2.93 -27.52
CA ASN A 236 15.82 1.48 -27.55
C ASN A 236 14.83 0.80 -26.59
N TYR A 237 14.64 1.34 -25.38
CA TYR A 237 13.64 0.81 -24.45
C TYR A 237 12.20 1.05 -24.93
N SER A 238 11.90 2.25 -25.45
CA SER A 238 10.62 2.58 -26.05
C SER A 238 10.27 1.65 -27.20
N ALA A 239 11.21 1.37 -28.10
CA ALA A 239 11.02 0.45 -29.21
C ALA A 239 10.67 -0.97 -28.74
N LYS A 240 11.36 -1.48 -27.70
CA LYS A 240 11.06 -2.79 -27.08
C LYS A 240 9.64 -2.86 -26.49
N LEU A 241 9.09 -1.72 -26.07
CA LEU A 241 7.72 -1.61 -25.54
C LEU A 241 6.70 -1.19 -26.61
N ASN A 242 7.11 -1.09 -27.88
CA ASN A 242 6.28 -0.61 -28.99
C ASN A 242 5.65 0.77 -28.70
N LEU A 243 6.50 1.67 -28.19
CA LEU A 243 6.21 3.08 -27.92
C LEU A 243 7.02 3.96 -28.87
N LYS A 244 6.41 5.04 -29.36
CA LYS A 244 7.07 6.05 -30.21
C LYS A 244 7.38 7.31 -29.41
N ILE A 245 8.59 7.84 -29.58
CA ILE A 245 8.97 9.13 -28.99
C ILE A 245 8.62 10.24 -29.99
N ASN A 246 7.91 11.27 -29.55
CA ASN A 246 7.55 12.41 -30.37
C ASN A 246 8.65 13.49 -30.30
N VAL A 247 9.61 13.41 -31.22
CA VAL A 247 10.71 14.38 -31.30
C VAL A 247 10.29 15.55 -32.17
N CYS A 248 10.34 16.76 -31.61
CA CYS A 248 10.11 18.02 -32.30
C CYS A 248 11.44 18.76 -32.53
N GLU A 249 11.51 19.49 -33.63
CA GLU A 249 12.55 20.51 -33.81
C GLU A 249 12.19 21.77 -33.01
N GLU A 250 13.18 22.61 -32.69
CA GLU A 250 13.11 23.72 -31.72
C GLU A 250 11.75 24.44 -31.61
N LYS A 251 11.35 24.73 -30.36
CA LYS A 251 10.41 25.81 -30.06
C LYS A 251 11.14 27.12 -30.39
N ILE A 252 10.74 27.78 -31.49
CA ILE A 252 11.12 29.17 -31.78
C ILE A 252 10.69 30.06 -30.63
#